data_AF-A0A3B9K5D7-F1
#
_entry.id   AF-A0A3B9K5D7-F1
#
_cell.length_a   1.000
_cell.length_b   1.000
_cell.length_c   1.000
_cell.angle_alpha   90.00
_cell.angle_beta   90.00
_cell.angle_gamma   90.00
#
_symmetry.space_group_name_H-M   'P 1'
#
loop_
_entity.id
_entity.type
_entity.pdbx_description
1 polymer ?
#
loop_
_entity_poly.entity_id
_entity_poly.type
_entity_poly.pdbx_seq_one_letter_code
_entity_poly.pdbx_strand_id
1 'polypeptide(L)'
;MAYRIGNEIDNIVDLIMQDYALDRDVDEMDIYNMPDRDAVVDIVNKMLRIVYPGYYREHSYRSYSPKRQLTVLIEDVMFNLEKQIALALHHDKKFDQKTEEELGEIAQDMAVRFFRQVPRIRELLNTDLQATFDGDPAADSKEDIVLSYPGLLAITINRIAHELYMLEVPLIPRMMTEYAHSVTGIDIHPKATIGRYFCIDHGTGIVVGSTSEIGEHVKLYQGVTIGALSTKLGHKLHGTKRHPTLEDHVTVYSGASILGGETVIGHGAVIGGNAFITSSVGPGTRVSVKNQELEYRGGDKAIL
;
A
#
# COMPACT_ATOMS: atom_id res chain seq x y z
N MET A 1 21.46 -0.73 45.84
CA MET A 1 20.79 -0.02 44.73
C MET A 1 20.34 -1.00 43.65
N ALA A 2 21.25 -1.81 43.08
CA ALA A 2 20.91 -2.89 42.13
C ALA A 2 19.89 -3.92 42.66
N TYR A 3 20.02 -4.36 43.91
CA TYR A 3 19.07 -5.30 44.55
C TYR A 3 17.65 -4.73 44.72
N ARG A 4 17.52 -3.40 44.89
CA ARG A 4 16.23 -2.73 45.02
C ARG A 4 15.55 -2.58 43.66
N ILE A 5 16.32 -2.36 42.60
CA ILE A 5 15.80 -2.28 41.23
C ILE A 5 15.35 -3.67 40.75
N GLY A 6 16.09 -4.73 41.08
CA GLY A 6 15.71 -6.12 40.73
C GLY A 6 14.35 -6.51 41.30
N ASN A 7 14.13 -6.30 42.60
CA ASN A 7 12.84 -6.62 43.23
C ASN A 7 11.67 -5.79 42.67
N GLU A 8 11.91 -4.54 42.26
CA GLU A 8 10.88 -3.72 41.61
C GLU A 8 10.59 -4.21 40.18
N ILE A 9 11.58 -4.71 39.44
CA ILE A 9 11.37 -5.30 38.12
C ILE A 9 10.48 -6.54 38.23
N ASP A 10 10.75 -7.44 39.18
CA ASP A 10 9.94 -8.65 39.38
C ASP A 10 8.48 -8.29 39.70
N ASN A 11 8.26 -7.32 40.59
CA ASN A 11 6.92 -6.82 40.90
C ASN A 11 6.22 -6.20 39.66
N ILE A 12 6.95 -5.45 38.83
CA ILE A 12 6.40 -4.85 37.60
C ILE A 12 6.03 -5.95 36.60
N VAL A 13 6.88 -6.97 36.44
CA VAL A 13 6.59 -8.12 35.56
C VAL A 13 5.33 -8.82 36.04
N ASP A 14 5.19 -9.09 37.33
CA ASP A 14 3.99 -9.71 37.89
C ASP A 14 2.73 -8.86 37.66
N LEU A 15 2.83 -7.53 37.79
CA LEU A 15 1.72 -6.62 37.50
C LEU A 15 1.31 -6.66 36.02
N ILE A 16 2.29 -6.70 35.11
CA ILE A 16 2.03 -6.79 33.66
C ILE A 16 1.42 -8.14 33.30
N MET A 17 1.94 -9.24 33.86
CA MET A 17 1.40 -10.58 33.62
C MET A 17 -0.04 -10.72 34.14
N GLN A 18 -0.35 -10.07 35.27
CA GLN A 18 -1.72 -9.99 35.78
C GLN A 18 -2.63 -9.16 34.85
N ASP A 19 -2.12 -8.08 34.25
CA ASP A 19 -2.87 -7.27 33.28
C ASP A 19 -3.13 -8.05 31.97
N TYR A 20 -2.17 -8.84 31.48
CA TYR A 20 -2.37 -9.73 30.32
C TYR A 20 -3.41 -10.83 30.58
N ALA A 21 -3.67 -11.18 31.84
CA ALA A 21 -4.70 -12.17 32.18
C ALA A 21 -6.13 -11.61 32.11
N LEU A 22 -6.32 -10.34 31.72
CA LEU A 22 -7.65 -9.69 31.65
C LEU A 22 -8.48 -10.06 30.41
N ASP A 23 -7.94 -10.91 29.52
CA ASP A 23 -8.66 -11.49 28.35
C ASP A 23 -9.27 -10.42 27.43
N ARG A 24 -8.53 -9.33 27.20
CA ARG A 24 -8.90 -8.31 26.20
C ARG A 24 -8.30 -8.68 24.85
N ASP A 25 -8.83 -8.12 23.76
CA ASP A 25 -8.30 -8.35 22.41
C ASP A 25 -6.78 -8.07 22.27
N VAL A 26 -6.25 -7.12 23.06
CA VAL A 26 -4.82 -6.76 23.07
C VAL A 26 -3.95 -7.73 23.89
N ASP A 27 -4.57 -8.62 24.64
CA ASP A 27 -3.90 -9.60 25.50
C ASP A 27 -3.72 -10.96 24.79
N GLU A 28 -4.19 -11.12 23.54
CA GLU A 28 -3.97 -12.33 22.74
C GLU A 28 -2.46 -12.57 22.53
N MET A 29 -1.92 -13.60 23.19
CA MET A 29 -0.51 -13.97 23.12
C MET A 29 -0.28 -15.15 22.17
N ASP A 30 -0.60 -14.99 20.89
CA ASP A 30 -0.28 -16.00 19.86
C ASP A 30 1.00 -15.67 19.09
N ILE A 31 2.11 -15.55 19.84
CA ILE A 31 3.38 -15.01 19.34
C ILE A 31 3.97 -15.86 18.19
N TYR A 32 3.73 -17.17 18.21
CA TYR A 32 4.37 -18.10 17.26
C TYR A 32 3.50 -18.46 16.06
N ASN A 33 2.18 -18.22 16.12
CA ASN A 33 1.28 -18.56 15.01
C ASN A 33 0.77 -17.34 14.23
N MET A 34 1.25 -16.13 14.54
CA MET A 34 0.93 -14.92 13.78
C MET A 34 1.96 -14.65 12.66
N PRO A 35 1.54 -14.05 11.54
CA PRO A 35 2.47 -13.54 10.54
C PRO A 35 3.48 -12.54 11.11
N ASP A 36 4.74 -12.70 10.73
CA ASP A 36 5.84 -11.85 11.17
C ASP A 36 6.03 -10.65 10.24
N ARG A 37 6.04 -9.44 10.83
CA ARG A 37 6.17 -8.20 10.06
C ARG A 37 7.52 -8.11 9.36
N ASP A 38 8.60 -8.49 10.01
CA ASP A 38 9.95 -8.36 9.45
C ASP A 38 10.16 -9.33 8.29
N ALA A 39 9.62 -10.55 8.37
CA ALA A 39 9.57 -11.51 7.28
C ALA A 39 8.78 -10.97 6.07
N VAL A 40 7.63 -10.32 6.29
CA VAL A 40 6.86 -9.71 5.19
C VAL A 40 7.63 -8.55 4.55
N VAL A 41 8.31 -7.72 5.34
CA VAL A 41 9.16 -6.63 4.82
C VAL A 41 10.33 -7.19 4.00
N ASP A 42 10.98 -8.26 4.46
CA ASP A 42 12.04 -8.94 3.72
C ASP A 42 11.54 -9.53 2.40
N ILE A 43 10.36 -10.16 2.39
CA ILE A 43 9.67 -10.62 1.17
C ILE A 43 9.47 -9.45 0.20
N VAL A 44 8.96 -8.30 0.67
CA VAL A 44 8.79 -7.10 -0.18
C VAL A 44 10.11 -6.66 -0.79
N ASN A 45 11.17 -6.53 0.02
CA ASN A 45 12.48 -6.08 -0.44
C ASN A 45 13.09 -7.04 -1.48
N LYS A 46 12.90 -8.34 -1.31
CA LYS A 46 13.32 -9.35 -2.28
C LYS A 46 12.45 -9.36 -3.54
N MET A 47 11.15 -9.11 -3.42
CA MET A 47 10.26 -8.92 -4.57
C MET A 47 10.66 -7.71 -5.42
N LEU A 48 11.09 -6.59 -4.82
CA LEU A 48 11.62 -5.43 -5.55
C LEU A 48 12.80 -5.82 -6.46
N ARG A 49 13.69 -6.69 -5.99
CA ARG A 49 14.81 -7.24 -6.78
C ARG A 49 14.34 -8.14 -7.94
N ILE A 50 13.23 -8.85 -7.77
CA ILE A 50 12.65 -9.72 -8.81
C ILE A 50 11.97 -8.88 -9.90
N VAL A 51 11.19 -7.86 -9.52
CA VAL A 51 10.45 -7.03 -10.50
C VAL A 51 11.34 -5.98 -11.18
N TYR A 52 12.39 -5.50 -10.51
CA TYR A 52 13.40 -4.58 -11.04
C TYR A 52 14.82 -5.19 -10.99
N PRO A 53 15.11 -6.22 -11.82
CA PRO A 53 16.41 -6.88 -11.80
C PRO A 53 17.52 -5.89 -12.18
N GLY A 54 18.53 -5.79 -11.31
CA GLY A 54 19.72 -4.93 -11.53
C GLY A 54 19.68 -3.57 -10.83
N TYR A 55 18.52 -3.10 -10.39
CA TYR A 55 18.36 -1.83 -9.68
C TYR A 55 18.63 -1.96 -8.18
N TYR A 56 18.16 -3.05 -7.58
CA TYR A 56 18.37 -3.37 -6.16
C TYR A 56 19.47 -4.41 -6.03
N ARG A 57 20.61 -4.06 -5.44
CA ARG A 57 21.79 -4.94 -5.30
C ARG A 57 21.97 -5.43 -3.87
N GLU A 58 22.41 -6.67 -3.72
CA GLU A 58 23.04 -7.15 -2.49
C GLU A 58 24.52 -6.73 -2.46
N HIS A 59 25.04 -6.49 -1.25
CA HIS A 59 26.47 -6.38 -1.04
C HIS A 59 27.10 -7.76 -1.30
N SER A 60 27.82 -7.86 -2.42
CA SER A 60 28.71 -8.96 -2.82
C SER A 60 28.06 -10.32 -3.11
N TYR A 61 28.08 -10.75 -4.38
CA TYR A 61 28.54 -12.09 -4.75
C TYR A 61 29.06 -12.10 -6.20
N ARG A 62 30.32 -12.52 -6.38
CA ARG A 62 30.83 -13.05 -7.65
C ARG A 62 30.10 -14.36 -7.94
N SER A 63 29.16 -14.42 -8.88
CA SER A 63 28.57 -15.69 -9.34
C SER A 63 28.06 -15.64 -10.78
N TYR A 64 28.07 -16.81 -11.42
CA TYR A 64 28.31 -17.06 -12.85
C TYR A 64 27.07 -17.21 -13.77
N SER A 65 25.84 -16.82 -13.37
CA SER A 65 24.67 -16.78 -14.28
C SER A 65 23.47 -16.03 -13.68
N PRO A 66 22.84 -15.05 -14.37
CA PRO A 66 21.63 -14.36 -13.90
C PRO A 66 20.45 -15.29 -13.59
N LYS A 67 20.31 -16.38 -14.36
CA LYS A 67 19.23 -17.35 -14.15
C LYS A 67 19.31 -18.03 -12.78
N ARG A 68 20.52 -18.44 -12.35
CA ARG A 68 20.72 -19.11 -11.06
C ARG A 68 20.44 -18.17 -9.89
N GLN A 69 20.88 -16.92 -10.00
CA GLN A 69 20.60 -15.90 -8.97
C GLN A 69 19.10 -15.68 -8.81
N LEU A 70 18.37 -15.56 -9.93
CA LEU A 70 16.93 -15.41 -9.89
C LEU A 70 16.23 -16.66 -9.32
N THR A 71 16.71 -17.87 -9.65
CA THR A 71 16.17 -19.12 -9.07
C THR A 71 16.29 -19.13 -7.55
N VAL A 72 17.48 -18.88 -7.00
CA VAL A 72 17.70 -18.88 -5.54
C VAL A 72 16.84 -17.81 -4.85
N LEU A 73 16.75 -16.61 -5.44
CA LEU A 73 15.94 -15.53 -4.90
C LEU A 73 14.44 -15.88 -4.89
N ILE A 74 13.94 -16.48 -5.97
CA ILE A 74 12.54 -16.91 -6.05
C ILE A 74 12.26 -18.04 -5.05
N GLU A 75 13.13 -19.05 -4.95
CA GLU A 75 12.98 -20.16 -4.01
C GLU A 75 12.88 -19.67 -2.56
N ASP A 76 13.77 -18.75 -2.18
CA ASP A 76 13.78 -18.16 -0.84
C ASP A 76 12.53 -17.32 -0.55
N VAL A 77 12.09 -16.47 -1.49
CA VAL A 77 10.85 -15.69 -1.31
C VAL A 77 9.63 -16.59 -1.28
N MET A 78 9.56 -17.61 -2.14
CA MET A 78 8.46 -18.58 -2.14
C MET A 78 8.34 -19.31 -0.81
N PHE A 79 9.45 -19.82 -0.27
CA PHE A 79 9.48 -20.51 1.01
C PHE A 79 8.99 -19.62 2.16
N ASN A 80 9.50 -18.39 2.25
CA ASN A 80 9.10 -17.48 3.31
C ASN A 80 7.65 -17.01 3.13
N LEU A 81 7.21 -16.74 1.91
CA LEU A 81 5.83 -16.34 1.62
C LEU A 81 4.84 -17.45 1.96
N GLU A 82 5.12 -18.70 1.58
CA GLU A 82 4.30 -19.87 1.94
C GLU A 82 4.11 -19.95 3.46
N LYS A 83 5.20 -19.84 4.22
CA LYS A 83 5.14 -19.84 5.70
C LYS A 83 4.24 -18.72 6.23
N GLN A 84 4.39 -17.50 5.73
CA GLN A 84 3.58 -16.36 6.17
C GLN A 84 2.11 -16.50 5.78
N ILE A 85 1.82 -17.06 4.59
CA ILE A 85 0.44 -17.34 4.16
C ILE A 85 -0.19 -18.40 5.07
N ALA A 86 0.51 -19.50 5.36
CA ALA A 86 -0.01 -20.55 6.23
C ALA A 86 -0.38 -20.01 7.62
N LEU A 87 0.50 -19.18 8.22
CA LEU A 87 0.22 -18.48 9.48
C LEU A 87 -1.00 -17.57 9.36
N ALA A 88 -1.10 -16.79 8.28
CA ALA A 88 -2.23 -15.88 8.08
C ALA A 88 -3.58 -16.62 7.89
N LEU A 89 -3.56 -17.77 7.21
CA LEU A 89 -4.74 -18.61 6.98
C LEU A 89 -5.26 -19.23 8.28
N HIS A 90 -4.37 -19.56 9.22
CA HIS A 90 -4.75 -20.12 10.52
C HIS A 90 -5.69 -19.20 11.32
N HIS A 91 -5.58 -17.89 11.11
CA HIS A 91 -6.38 -16.86 11.78
C HIS A 91 -7.61 -16.39 10.98
N ASP A 92 -7.83 -16.94 9.79
CA ASP A 92 -8.99 -16.61 8.98
C ASP A 92 -10.10 -17.65 9.19
N LYS A 93 -11.26 -17.17 9.66
CA LYS A 93 -12.47 -17.97 9.94
C LYS A 93 -12.91 -18.89 8.80
N LYS A 94 -12.55 -18.58 7.56
CA LYS A 94 -12.82 -19.44 6.41
C LYS A 94 -12.10 -20.79 6.50
N PHE A 95 -11.02 -20.88 7.26
CA PHE A 95 -10.14 -22.04 7.34
C PHE A 95 -10.07 -22.69 8.73
N ASP A 96 -10.92 -22.28 9.70
CA ASP A 96 -10.96 -22.80 11.09
C ASP A 96 -11.02 -24.34 11.21
N GLN A 97 -11.49 -25.04 10.17
CA GLN A 97 -11.64 -26.49 10.17
C GLN A 97 -10.49 -27.23 9.47
N LYS A 98 -9.46 -26.52 8.98
CA LYS A 98 -8.33 -27.09 8.25
C LYS A 98 -7.21 -27.50 9.19
N THR A 99 -6.55 -28.62 8.88
CA THR A 99 -5.33 -29.02 9.58
C THR A 99 -4.14 -28.17 9.14
N GLU A 100 -3.07 -28.13 9.94
CA GLU A 100 -1.83 -27.43 9.56
C GLU A 100 -1.26 -27.93 8.22
N GLU A 101 -1.38 -29.22 7.93
CA GLU A 101 -0.95 -29.82 6.66
C GLU A 101 -1.77 -29.29 5.49
N GLU A 102 -3.10 -29.25 5.61
CA GLU A 102 -3.99 -28.70 4.58
C GLU A 102 -3.74 -27.20 4.36
N LEU A 103 -3.48 -26.44 5.44
CA LEU A 103 -3.13 -25.02 5.35
C LEU A 103 -1.81 -24.81 4.61
N GLY A 104 -0.82 -25.67 4.87
CA GLY A 104 0.47 -25.67 4.16
C GLY A 104 0.30 -25.90 2.65
N GLU A 105 -0.50 -26.90 2.25
CA GLU A 105 -0.78 -27.17 0.84
C GLU A 105 -1.50 -26.00 0.15
N ILE A 106 -2.48 -25.38 0.82
CA ILE A 106 -3.19 -24.20 0.30
C ILE A 106 -2.22 -23.02 0.16
N ALA A 107 -1.39 -22.77 1.17
CA ALA A 107 -0.41 -21.69 1.15
C ALA A 107 0.61 -21.86 0.02
N GLN A 108 1.06 -23.10 -0.21
CA GLN A 108 1.96 -23.44 -1.31
C GLN A 108 1.31 -23.16 -2.68
N ASP A 109 0.06 -23.59 -2.91
CA ASP A 109 -0.66 -23.29 -4.16
C ASP A 109 -0.81 -21.78 -4.37
N MET A 110 -1.20 -21.04 -3.32
CA MET A 110 -1.32 -19.58 -3.38
C MET A 110 0.01 -18.92 -3.74
N ALA A 111 1.12 -19.33 -3.12
CA ALA A 111 2.45 -18.82 -3.45
C ALA A 111 2.83 -19.11 -4.91
N VAL A 112 2.63 -20.34 -5.39
CA VAL A 112 2.90 -20.70 -6.80
C VAL A 112 2.05 -19.86 -7.76
N ARG A 113 0.75 -19.69 -7.47
CA ARG A 113 -0.15 -18.87 -8.29
C ARG A 113 0.25 -17.40 -8.29
N PHE A 114 0.69 -16.85 -7.16
CA PHE A 114 1.22 -15.50 -7.07
C PHE A 114 2.45 -15.31 -7.94
N PHE A 115 3.43 -16.22 -7.86
CA PHE A 115 4.65 -16.12 -8.68
C PHE A 115 4.39 -16.21 -10.18
N ARG A 116 3.32 -16.92 -10.60
CA ARG A 116 2.86 -16.90 -12.00
C ARG A 116 2.34 -15.55 -12.47
N GLN A 117 1.95 -14.65 -11.56
CA GLN A 117 1.51 -13.28 -11.89
C GLN A 117 2.67 -12.28 -12.01
N VAL A 118 3.90 -12.64 -11.64
CA VAL A 118 5.06 -11.72 -11.71
C VAL A 118 5.24 -11.07 -13.10
N PRO A 119 5.11 -11.78 -14.23
CA PRO A 119 5.18 -11.15 -15.55
C PRO A 119 4.11 -10.06 -15.77
N ARG A 120 2.87 -10.32 -15.34
CA ARG A 120 1.75 -9.35 -15.41
C ARG A 120 1.99 -8.15 -14.51
N ILE A 121 2.48 -8.37 -13.28
CA ILE A 121 2.87 -7.27 -12.38
C ILE A 121 3.92 -6.39 -13.07
N ARG A 122 4.96 -6.98 -13.66
CA ARG A 122 6.01 -6.23 -14.36
C ARG A 122 5.49 -5.46 -15.58
N GLU A 123 4.51 -5.98 -16.30
CA GLU A 123 3.84 -5.26 -17.38
C GLU A 123 3.16 -3.98 -16.86
N LEU A 124 2.39 -4.08 -15.76
CA LEU A 124 1.76 -2.92 -15.12
C LEU A 124 2.81 -1.89 -14.65
N LEU A 125 3.85 -2.35 -13.96
CA LEU A 125 4.92 -1.48 -13.45
C LEU A 125 5.67 -0.77 -14.57
N ASN A 126 5.84 -1.41 -15.74
CA ASN A 126 6.43 -0.75 -16.90
C ASN A 126 5.56 0.42 -17.38
N THR A 127 4.23 0.29 -17.34
CA THR A 127 3.33 1.39 -17.68
C THR A 127 3.35 2.51 -16.64
N ASP A 128 3.47 2.20 -15.35
CA ASP A 128 3.55 3.22 -14.29
C ASP A 128 4.87 3.98 -14.33
N LEU A 129 5.99 3.26 -14.58
CA LEU A 129 7.28 3.88 -14.79
C LEU A 129 7.26 4.82 -15.99
N GLN A 130 6.62 4.41 -17.09
CA GLN A 130 6.42 5.27 -18.25
C GLN A 130 5.57 6.51 -17.90
N ALA A 131 4.44 6.32 -17.21
CA ALA A 131 3.55 7.42 -16.82
C ALA A 131 4.22 8.39 -15.84
N THR A 132 5.08 7.89 -14.95
CA THR A 132 5.87 8.71 -14.02
C THR A 132 6.89 9.54 -14.78
N PHE A 133 7.61 8.93 -15.73
CA PHE A 133 8.58 9.63 -16.58
C PHE A 133 7.93 10.70 -17.47
N ASP A 134 6.82 10.37 -18.14
CA ASP A 134 6.07 11.34 -18.95
C ASP A 134 5.39 12.42 -18.09
N GLY A 135 5.16 12.09 -16.82
CA GLY A 135 4.38 12.89 -15.90
C GLY A 135 5.17 13.94 -15.13
N ASP A 136 6.47 13.77 -14.99
CA ASP A 136 7.39 14.66 -14.26
C ASP A 136 8.47 15.21 -15.21
N PRO A 137 8.36 16.48 -15.64
CA PRO A 137 9.39 17.12 -16.48
C PRO A 137 10.78 17.21 -15.84
N ALA A 138 10.90 17.02 -14.52
CA ALA A 138 12.16 17.04 -13.80
C ALA A 138 12.84 15.66 -13.72
N ALA A 139 12.20 14.59 -14.20
CA ALA A 139 12.81 13.26 -14.20
C ALA A 139 13.91 13.17 -15.27
N ASP A 140 15.16 13.03 -14.82
CA ASP A 140 16.32 12.90 -15.71
C ASP A 140 16.33 11.57 -16.48
N SER A 141 15.89 10.49 -15.83
CA SER A 141 15.90 9.14 -16.39
C SER A 141 14.88 8.22 -15.71
N LYS A 142 14.55 7.10 -16.36
CA LYS A 142 13.72 6.06 -15.74
C LYS A 142 14.44 5.34 -14.61
N GLU A 143 15.76 5.25 -14.71
CA GLU A 143 16.62 4.64 -13.72
C GLU A 143 16.52 5.37 -12.37
N ASP A 144 16.55 6.71 -12.40
CA ASP A 144 16.41 7.54 -11.21
C ASP A 144 15.04 7.37 -10.56
N ILE A 145 13.98 7.24 -11.39
CA ILE A 145 12.62 6.96 -10.90
C ILE A 145 12.58 5.62 -10.16
N VAL A 146 13.11 4.55 -10.75
CA VAL A 146 13.11 3.21 -10.12
C VAL A 146 13.86 3.20 -8.78
N LEU A 147 14.92 4.00 -8.65
CA LEU A 147 15.78 4.02 -7.47
C LEU A 147 15.32 4.96 -6.35
N SER A 148 14.57 6.01 -6.66
CA SER A 148 14.37 7.10 -5.70
C SER A 148 12.94 7.67 -5.62
N TYR A 149 12.03 7.34 -6.54
CA TYR A 149 10.70 7.96 -6.54
C TYR A 149 9.74 7.22 -5.60
N PRO A 150 9.23 7.87 -4.54
CA PRO A 150 8.37 7.22 -3.54
C PRO A 150 7.02 6.79 -4.12
N GLY A 151 6.50 7.54 -5.11
CA GLY A 151 5.28 7.20 -5.82
C GLY A 151 5.36 5.85 -6.52
N LEU A 152 6.47 5.60 -7.25
CA LEU A 152 6.70 4.33 -7.92
C LEU A 152 6.92 3.18 -6.93
N LEU A 153 7.64 3.42 -5.82
CA LEU A 153 7.82 2.43 -4.76
C LEU A 153 6.46 2.00 -4.16
N ALA A 154 5.60 2.95 -3.82
CA ALA A 154 4.30 2.68 -3.22
C ALA A 154 3.37 1.89 -4.16
N ILE A 155 3.25 2.29 -5.42
CA ILE A 155 2.43 1.54 -6.39
C ILE A 155 3.02 0.17 -6.70
N THR A 156 4.36 0.02 -6.68
CA THR A 156 5.01 -1.29 -6.84
C THR A 156 4.56 -2.26 -5.76
N ILE A 157 4.67 -1.84 -4.50
CA ILE A 157 4.28 -2.67 -3.36
C ILE A 157 2.78 -2.93 -3.37
N ASN A 158 1.96 -1.92 -3.71
CA ASN A 158 0.51 -2.10 -3.82
C ASN A 158 0.13 -3.11 -4.91
N ARG A 159 0.74 -3.09 -6.10
CA ARG A 159 0.46 -4.08 -7.15
C ARG A 159 0.83 -5.50 -6.76
N ILE A 160 1.95 -5.67 -6.04
CA ILE A 160 2.34 -6.97 -5.46
C ILE A 160 1.29 -7.44 -4.43
N ALA A 161 0.93 -6.56 -3.50
CA ALA A 161 -0.05 -6.85 -2.47
C ALA A 161 -1.45 -7.13 -3.05
N HIS A 162 -1.84 -6.41 -4.11
CA HIS A 162 -3.12 -6.56 -4.77
C HIS A 162 -3.28 -7.95 -5.39
N GLU A 163 -2.24 -8.49 -6.04
CA GLU A 163 -2.31 -9.85 -6.59
C GLU A 163 -2.44 -10.92 -5.48
N LEU A 164 -1.78 -10.74 -4.33
CA LEU A 164 -2.01 -11.61 -3.16
C LEU A 164 -3.44 -11.48 -2.61
N TYR A 165 -3.98 -10.25 -2.57
CA TYR A 165 -5.38 -10.02 -2.20
C TYR A 165 -6.36 -10.71 -3.17
N MET A 166 -6.10 -10.67 -4.48
CA MET A 166 -6.91 -11.34 -5.50
C MET A 166 -6.86 -12.87 -5.39
N LEU A 167 -5.83 -13.41 -4.74
CA LEU A 167 -5.71 -14.83 -4.37
C LEU A 167 -6.34 -15.14 -3.01
N GLU A 168 -7.05 -14.19 -2.40
CA GLU A 168 -7.67 -14.28 -1.07
C GLU A 168 -6.68 -14.49 0.08
N VAL A 169 -5.41 -14.10 -0.07
CA VAL A 169 -4.44 -14.16 1.03
C VAL A 169 -4.84 -13.15 2.12
N PRO A 170 -5.09 -13.60 3.37
CA PRO A 170 -5.43 -12.71 4.47
C PRO A 170 -4.18 -11.99 5.01
N LEU A 171 -4.38 -10.87 5.71
CA LEU A 171 -3.38 -10.08 6.46
C LEU A 171 -2.17 -9.54 5.65
N ILE A 172 -1.38 -10.40 5.03
CA ILE A 172 -0.13 -10.11 4.31
C ILE A 172 -0.26 -8.94 3.33
N PRO A 173 -1.31 -8.85 2.46
CA PRO A 173 -1.45 -7.72 1.56
C PRO A 173 -1.49 -6.37 2.27
N ARG A 174 -2.17 -6.30 3.43
CA ARG A 174 -2.28 -5.05 4.19
C ARG A 174 -0.97 -4.72 4.90
N MET A 175 -0.28 -5.73 5.44
CA MET A 175 1.06 -5.55 6.02
C MET A 175 2.04 -4.96 5.00
N MET A 176 2.00 -5.45 3.75
CA MET A 176 2.82 -4.92 2.66
C MET A 176 2.50 -3.45 2.36
N THR A 177 1.22 -3.08 2.21
CA THR A 177 0.84 -1.69 1.91
C THR A 177 1.10 -0.74 3.08
N GLU A 178 0.98 -1.20 4.33
CA GLU A 178 1.35 -0.40 5.51
C GLU A 178 2.86 -0.21 5.62
N TYR A 179 3.67 -1.18 5.17
CA TYR A 179 5.11 -0.96 5.02
C TYR A 179 5.39 0.14 4.00
N ALA A 180 4.76 0.08 2.80
CA ALA A 180 4.87 1.14 1.80
C ALA A 180 4.45 2.51 2.36
N HIS A 181 3.33 2.56 3.08
CA HIS A 181 2.85 3.76 3.75
C HIS A 181 3.88 4.30 4.75
N SER A 182 4.49 3.44 5.58
CA SER A 182 5.47 3.87 6.58
C SER A 182 6.73 4.51 6.00
N VAL A 183 7.17 4.09 4.79
CA VAL A 183 8.41 4.58 4.16
C VAL A 183 8.18 5.69 3.11
N THR A 184 6.92 5.88 2.65
CA THR A 184 6.59 6.87 1.60
C THR A 184 5.57 7.93 2.02
N GLY A 185 4.79 7.67 3.06
CA GLY A 185 3.60 8.47 3.41
C GLY A 185 2.41 8.28 2.47
N ILE A 186 2.41 7.25 1.61
CA ILE A 186 1.33 6.94 0.66
C ILE A 186 0.56 5.71 1.15
N ASP A 187 -0.70 5.89 1.58
CA ASP A 187 -1.58 4.82 2.03
C ASP A 187 -2.52 4.38 0.90
N ILE A 188 -2.27 3.21 0.31
CA ILE A 188 -3.14 2.60 -0.70
C ILE A 188 -3.60 1.25 -0.18
N HIS A 189 -4.89 1.12 0.07
CA HIS A 189 -5.46 -0.16 0.49
C HIS A 189 -5.22 -1.23 -0.59
N PRO A 190 -4.80 -2.47 -0.26
CA PRO A 190 -4.49 -3.52 -1.25
C PRO A 190 -5.69 -3.98 -2.09
N LYS A 191 -6.90 -3.52 -1.74
CA LYS A 191 -8.16 -3.87 -2.42
C LYS A 191 -8.56 -2.85 -3.48
N ALA A 192 -7.91 -1.67 -3.50
CA ALA A 192 -8.17 -0.67 -4.51
C ALA A 192 -7.85 -1.22 -5.90
N THR A 193 -8.73 -0.98 -6.86
CA THR A 193 -8.51 -1.36 -8.25
C THR A 193 -7.87 -0.19 -8.97
N ILE A 194 -6.68 -0.37 -9.53
CA ILE A 194 -5.89 0.69 -10.16
C ILE A 194 -5.42 0.25 -11.55
N GLY A 195 -5.82 1.03 -12.56
CA GLY A 195 -5.47 0.82 -13.96
C GLY A 195 -3.99 0.99 -14.28
N ARG A 196 -3.66 0.86 -15.57
CA ARG A 196 -2.31 1.07 -16.12
C ARG A 196 -1.94 2.56 -16.16
N TYR A 197 -0.65 2.84 -16.32
CA TYR A 197 -0.14 4.20 -16.45
C TYR A 197 -0.53 5.09 -15.26
N PHE A 198 -0.51 4.53 -14.05
CA PHE A 198 -0.82 5.29 -12.84
C PHE A 198 0.42 6.03 -12.36
N CYS A 199 0.24 7.31 -12.04
CA CYS A 199 1.34 8.17 -11.59
C CYS A 199 1.00 8.81 -10.25
N ILE A 200 1.94 8.73 -9.31
CA ILE A 200 1.90 9.46 -8.04
C ILE A 200 3.10 10.38 -8.00
N ASP A 201 2.85 11.68 -7.95
CA ASP A 201 3.90 12.69 -7.81
C ASP A 201 3.95 13.23 -6.38
N HIS A 202 5.16 13.32 -5.83
CA HIS A 202 5.51 13.60 -4.43
C HIS A 202 4.91 12.62 -3.39
N GLY A 203 3.58 12.47 -3.38
CA GLY A 203 2.86 11.36 -2.76
C GLY A 203 2.54 11.48 -1.27
N THR A 204 3.34 12.18 -0.47
CA THR A 204 3.11 12.22 0.99
C THR A 204 1.69 12.66 1.36
N GLY A 205 1.01 11.88 2.20
CA GLY A 205 -0.35 12.13 2.67
C GLY A 205 -1.45 11.67 1.72
N ILE A 206 -1.12 10.93 0.65
CA ILE A 206 -2.14 10.28 -0.18
C ILE A 206 -2.82 9.15 0.60
N VAL A 207 -4.15 9.08 0.50
CA VAL A 207 -4.96 7.99 1.04
C VAL A 207 -5.93 7.47 -0.03
N VAL A 208 -5.87 6.19 -0.35
CA VAL A 208 -6.75 5.51 -1.32
C VAL A 208 -7.48 4.35 -0.66
N GLY A 209 -8.79 4.49 -0.52
CA GLY A 209 -9.61 3.52 0.20
C GLY A 209 -9.86 2.18 -0.52
N SER A 210 -10.36 1.22 0.25
CA SER A 210 -10.46 -0.20 -0.14
C SER A 210 -11.38 -0.53 -1.31
N THR A 211 -12.29 0.38 -1.67
CA THR A 211 -13.25 0.15 -2.77
C THR A 211 -13.09 1.22 -3.85
N SER A 212 -11.95 1.89 -3.88
CA SER A 212 -11.65 2.86 -4.93
C SER A 212 -11.45 2.12 -6.24
N GLU A 213 -11.99 2.67 -7.31
CA GLU A 213 -11.73 2.22 -8.68
C GLU A 213 -11.07 3.38 -9.41
N ILE A 214 -9.86 3.17 -9.88
CA ILE A 214 -9.04 4.17 -10.54
C ILE A 214 -8.70 3.65 -11.93
N GLY A 215 -9.10 4.41 -12.95
CA GLY A 215 -8.87 4.10 -14.36
C GLY A 215 -7.42 4.21 -14.79
N GLU A 216 -7.20 4.21 -16.10
CA GLU A 216 -5.87 4.31 -16.72
C GLU A 216 -5.42 5.76 -16.83
N HIS A 217 -4.11 6.00 -16.85
CA HIS A 217 -3.53 7.35 -16.99
C HIS A 217 -3.95 8.35 -15.91
N VAL A 218 -4.33 7.88 -14.72
CA VAL A 218 -4.65 8.75 -13.59
C VAL A 218 -3.38 9.25 -12.93
N LYS A 219 -3.36 10.55 -12.60
CA LYS A 219 -2.26 11.19 -11.86
C LYS A 219 -2.76 11.79 -10.55
N LEU A 220 -2.12 11.42 -9.44
CA LEU A 220 -2.36 11.98 -8.12
C LEU A 220 -1.14 12.75 -7.60
N TYR A 221 -1.39 13.88 -6.95
CA TYR A 221 -0.39 14.66 -6.22
C TYR A 221 -0.50 14.42 -4.70
N GLN A 222 0.45 14.96 -3.93
CA GLN A 222 0.52 14.84 -2.48
C GLN A 222 -0.78 15.21 -1.75
N GLY A 223 -1.06 14.57 -0.62
CA GLY A 223 -2.21 14.89 0.24
C GLY A 223 -3.59 14.58 -0.35
N VAL A 224 -3.67 13.90 -1.51
CA VAL A 224 -4.96 13.54 -2.10
C VAL A 224 -5.64 12.43 -1.31
N THR A 225 -6.92 12.63 -0.98
CA THR A 225 -7.75 11.61 -0.31
C THR A 225 -8.84 11.11 -1.25
N ILE A 226 -8.85 9.80 -1.53
CA ILE A 226 -9.94 9.08 -2.21
C ILE A 226 -10.63 8.22 -1.14
N GLY A 227 -11.57 8.85 -0.43
CA GLY A 227 -12.08 8.41 0.87
C GLY A 227 -13.59 8.14 0.91
N ALA A 228 -14.10 7.82 2.09
CA ALA A 228 -15.53 7.66 2.33
C ALA A 228 -16.13 8.91 3.00
N LEU A 229 -17.40 9.23 2.71
CA LEU A 229 -18.11 10.39 3.31
C LEU A 229 -18.34 10.26 4.82
N SER A 230 -18.59 9.04 5.29
CA SER A 230 -18.85 8.75 6.70
C SER A 230 -18.57 7.28 6.98
N THR A 231 -17.78 7.02 8.01
CA THR A 231 -17.51 5.69 8.55
C THR A 231 -18.29 5.42 9.84
N LYS A 232 -19.29 6.26 10.18
CA LYS A 232 -20.06 6.17 11.44
C LYS A 232 -20.76 4.82 11.66
N LEU A 233 -21.05 4.10 10.59
CA LEU A 233 -21.62 2.74 10.66
C LEU A 233 -20.56 1.65 10.89
N GLY A 234 -19.28 2.02 10.96
CA GLY A 234 -18.15 1.15 11.29
C GLY A 234 -18.09 -0.08 10.40
N HIS A 235 -17.90 -1.24 11.04
CA HIS A 235 -17.81 -2.54 10.37
C HIS A 235 -19.06 -2.92 9.56
N LYS A 236 -20.22 -2.27 9.76
CA LYS A 236 -21.43 -2.53 8.96
C LYS A 236 -21.28 -2.13 7.49
N LEU A 237 -20.27 -1.32 7.16
CA LEU A 237 -19.93 -0.94 5.79
C LEU A 237 -18.90 -1.89 5.16
N HIS A 238 -18.48 -2.95 5.86
CA HIS A 238 -17.54 -3.91 5.30
C HIS A 238 -18.14 -4.58 4.05
N GLY A 239 -17.38 -4.58 2.95
CA GLY A 239 -17.81 -5.14 1.67
C GLY A 239 -18.66 -4.22 0.77
N THR A 240 -19.13 -3.05 1.23
CA THR A 240 -19.92 -2.13 0.38
C THR A 240 -19.04 -1.05 -0.28
N LYS A 241 -19.34 -0.72 -1.55
CA LYS A 241 -18.71 0.38 -2.29
C LYS A 241 -18.96 1.70 -1.53
N ARG A 242 -17.88 2.38 -1.16
CA ARG A 242 -17.94 3.60 -0.31
C ARG A 242 -16.86 4.62 -0.61
N HIS A 243 -15.97 4.31 -1.55
CA HIS A 243 -14.92 5.18 -2.04
C HIS A 243 -15.17 5.49 -3.53
N PRO A 244 -14.73 6.65 -4.03
CA PRO A 244 -14.99 7.10 -5.39
C PRO A 244 -14.52 6.17 -6.52
N THR A 245 -15.03 6.46 -7.70
CA THR A 245 -14.47 6.00 -8.98
C THR A 245 -13.85 7.18 -9.72
N LEU A 246 -12.59 7.05 -10.13
CA LEU A 246 -11.90 7.98 -11.03
C LEU A 246 -11.76 7.29 -12.38
N GLU A 247 -12.35 7.87 -13.43
CA GLU A 247 -12.21 7.36 -14.79
C GLU A 247 -10.83 7.70 -15.38
N ASP A 248 -10.59 7.29 -16.63
CA ASP A 248 -9.28 7.42 -17.26
C ASP A 248 -8.85 8.89 -17.44
N HIS A 249 -7.54 9.14 -17.46
CA HIS A 249 -6.92 10.45 -17.69
C HIS A 249 -7.30 11.53 -16.66
N VAL A 250 -7.83 11.15 -15.50
CA VAL A 250 -8.12 12.08 -14.41
C VAL A 250 -6.82 12.57 -13.76
N THR A 251 -6.73 13.87 -13.48
CA THR A 251 -5.64 14.45 -12.68
C THR A 251 -6.19 15.08 -11.41
N VAL A 252 -5.63 14.72 -10.27
CA VAL A 252 -6.03 15.25 -8.95
C VAL A 252 -4.85 15.93 -8.29
N TYR A 253 -4.94 17.25 -8.13
CA TYR A 253 -3.89 18.08 -7.56
C TYR A 253 -3.87 18.08 -6.02
N SER A 254 -2.76 18.59 -5.49
CA SER A 254 -2.38 18.53 -4.08
C SER A 254 -3.52 18.83 -3.10
N GLY A 255 -3.68 18.00 -2.07
CA GLY A 255 -4.60 18.22 -0.95
C GLY A 255 -6.09 18.08 -1.28
N ALA A 256 -6.47 17.69 -2.49
CA ALA A 256 -7.86 17.47 -2.82
C ALA A 256 -8.44 16.24 -2.11
N SER A 257 -9.68 16.33 -1.65
CA SER A 257 -10.43 15.23 -1.04
C SER A 257 -11.65 14.89 -1.89
N ILE A 258 -11.77 13.63 -2.31
CA ILE A 258 -12.87 13.10 -3.10
C ILE A 258 -13.50 11.98 -2.29
N LEU A 259 -14.76 12.14 -1.91
CA LEU A 259 -15.40 11.28 -0.91
C LEU A 259 -16.73 10.73 -1.40
N GLY A 260 -16.96 9.44 -1.17
CA GLY A 260 -18.25 8.78 -1.36
C GLY A 260 -18.26 7.72 -2.45
N GLY A 261 -18.97 6.61 -2.19
CA GLY A 261 -19.03 5.45 -3.09
C GLY A 261 -19.68 5.73 -4.45
N GLU A 262 -20.62 6.67 -4.48
CA GLU A 262 -21.36 7.08 -5.67
C GLU A 262 -20.69 8.25 -6.42
N THR A 263 -19.59 8.79 -5.88
CA THR A 263 -18.87 9.90 -6.51
C THR A 263 -18.01 9.38 -7.64
N VAL A 264 -18.30 9.84 -8.86
CA VAL A 264 -17.56 9.51 -10.08
C VAL A 264 -16.87 10.77 -10.61
N ILE A 265 -15.57 10.68 -10.86
CA ILE A 265 -14.79 11.72 -11.53
C ILE A 265 -14.60 11.29 -12.98
N GLY A 266 -15.28 11.98 -13.89
CA GLY A 266 -15.36 11.61 -15.28
C GLY A 266 -14.03 11.73 -16.03
N HIS A 267 -13.92 10.99 -17.13
CA HIS A 267 -12.72 10.88 -17.95
C HIS A 267 -12.11 12.25 -18.28
N GLY A 268 -10.79 12.38 -18.12
CA GLY A 268 -10.05 13.60 -18.43
C GLY A 268 -10.36 14.79 -17.53
N ALA A 269 -11.13 14.62 -16.45
CA ALA A 269 -11.39 15.69 -15.50
C ALA A 269 -10.11 16.07 -14.71
N VAL A 270 -10.03 17.34 -14.34
CA VAL A 270 -8.94 17.89 -13.55
C VAL A 270 -9.49 18.47 -12.26
N ILE A 271 -9.09 17.90 -11.14
CA ILE A 271 -9.47 18.35 -9.81
C ILE A 271 -8.36 19.22 -9.25
N GLY A 272 -8.62 20.51 -9.08
CA GLY A 272 -7.68 21.48 -8.53
C GLY A 272 -7.32 21.21 -7.08
N GLY A 273 -6.19 21.77 -6.64
CA GLY A 273 -5.68 21.56 -5.30
C GLY A 273 -6.65 22.04 -4.22
N ASN A 274 -6.65 21.35 -3.08
CA ASN A 274 -7.53 21.59 -1.93
C ASN A 274 -9.04 21.53 -2.24
N ALA A 275 -9.45 21.00 -3.40
CA ALA A 275 -10.86 20.82 -3.71
C ALA A 275 -11.48 19.74 -2.81
N PHE A 276 -12.70 19.98 -2.34
CA PHE A 276 -13.47 19.03 -1.53
C PHE A 276 -14.70 18.57 -2.31
N ILE A 277 -14.68 17.33 -2.81
CA ILE A 277 -15.64 16.78 -3.76
C ILE A 277 -16.45 15.67 -3.08
N THR A 278 -17.78 15.83 -3.06
CA THR A 278 -18.73 14.86 -2.51
C THR A 278 -19.83 14.47 -3.50
N SER A 279 -19.69 14.87 -4.76
CA SER A 279 -20.63 14.64 -5.84
C SER A 279 -19.87 14.49 -7.15
N SER A 280 -20.42 13.71 -8.08
CA SER A 280 -19.76 13.40 -9.35
C SER A 280 -19.41 14.65 -10.18
N VAL A 281 -18.32 14.56 -10.93
CA VAL A 281 -17.79 15.59 -11.82
C VAL A 281 -17.81 15.03 -13.24
N GLY A 282 -18.39 15.76 -14.19
CA GLY A 282 -18.51 15.29 -15.58
C GLY A 282 -17.17 15.21 -16.33
N PRO A 283 -17.09 14.45 -17.43
CA PRO A 283 -15.87 14.29 -18.23
C PRO A 283 -15.29 15.62 -18.73
N GLY A 284 -13.97 15.72 -18.79
CA GLY A 284 -13.22 16.90 -19.25
C GLY A 284 -13.37 18.16 -18.39
N THR A 285 -14.09 18.07 -17.27
CA THR A 285 -14.35 19.21 -16.40
C THR A 285 -13.10 19.59 -15.62
N ARG A 286 -12.84 20.89 -15.51
CA ARG A 286 -11.80 21.44 -14.63
C ARG A 286 -12.46 22.05 -13.40
N VAL A 287 -12.18 21.50 -12.22
CA VAL A 287 -12.65 22.01 -10.94
C VAL A 287 -11.56 22.89 -10.32
N SER A 288 -11.90 24.13 -10.00
CA SER A 288 -11.04 25.03 -9.23
C SER A 288 -11.75 25.51 -7.97
N VAL A 289 -10.99 25.70 -6.89
CA VAL A 289 -11.50 26.32 -5.67
C VAL A 289 -11.46 27.83 -5.85
N LYS A 290 -12.48 28.55 -5.36
CA LYS A 290 -12.45 30.02 -5.33
C LYS A 290 -11.27 30.50 -4.49
N ASN A 291 -10.65 31.61 -4.89
CA ASN A 291 -9.59 32.24 -4.11
C ASN A 291 -10.07 32.50 -2.68
N GLN A 292 -9.26 32.13 -1.70
CA GLN A 292 -9.52 32.47 -0.31
C GLN A 292 -9.37 33.99 -0.13
N GLU A 293 -10.24 34.59 0.68
CA GLU A 293 -10.06 35.97 1.10
C GLU A 293 -8.89 36.04 2.09
N LEU A 294 -7.85 36.80 1.72
CA LEU A 294 -6.64 36.94 2.53
C LEU A 294 -6.77 38.17 3.44
N GLU A 295 -6.65 37.97 4.76
CA GLU A 295 -6.54 39.05 5.74
C GLU A 295 -5.07 39.46 5.90
N TYR A 296 -4.76 40.73 5.61
CA TYR A 296 -3.43 41.31 5.79
C TYR A 296 -3.46 42.27 6.99
N ARG A 297 -2.56 42.10 7.98
CA ARG A 297 -2.40 43.00 9.12
C ARG A 297 -0.95 43.49 9.22
N GLY A 298 -0.75 44.80 9.01
CA GLY A 298 0.55 45.46 9.10
C GLY A 298 1.38 45.41 7.81
N GLY A 299 1.97 46.56 7.44
CA GLY A 299 2.76 46.77 6.22
C GLY A 299 1.97 47.48 5.11
N ASP A 300 2.51 48.58 4.58
CA ASP A 300 2.07 49.12 3.29
C ASP A 300 2.19 47.99 2.26
N LYS A 301 1.08 47.69 1.57
CA LYS A 301 1.01 46.65 0.54
C LYS A 301 2.30 46.67 -0.28
N ALA A 302 3.09 45.61 -0.21
CA ALA A 302 4.07 45.35 -1.25
C ALA A 302 3.27 45.22 -2.55
N ILE A 303 3.49 46.19 -3.44
CA ILE A 303 2.90 46.22 -4.77
C ILE A 303 3.63 45.17 -5.60
N LEU A 304 2.81 44.25 -6.14
CA LEU A 304 3.07 43.21 -7.15
C LEU A 304 3.79 41.95 -6.66
#